data_AF-A0A519MC09-F1
#
_entry.id   AF-A0A519MC09-F1
#
_cell.length_a   1.000
_cell.length_b   1.000
_cell.length_c   1.000
_cell.angle_alpha   90.00
_cell.angle_beta   90.00
_cell.angle_gamma   90.00
#
_symmetry.space_group_name_H-M   'P 1'
#
loop_
_entity.id
_entity.type
_entity.pdbx_description
1 polymer ?
#
loop_
_entity_poly.entity_id
_entity_poly.type
_entity_poly.pdbx_seq_one_letter_code
_entity_poly.pdbx_strand_id
1 'polypeptide(L)' 'MPGQWTTLDAADGSGRFRAYLATPASGSGPGLVIAQEIFGVNATMRDVADYYA' A
#
# COMPACT_ATOMS: atom_id res chain seq x y z
N MET A 1 -1.51 6.90 11.94
CA MET A 1 -1.05 5.57 12.45
C MET A 1 -0.24 4.94 11.33
N PRO A 2 0.85 4.21 11.59
CA PRO A 2 1.58 3.54 10.52
C PRO A 2 0.63 2.58 9.79
N GLY A 3 0.71 2.56 8.47
CA GLY A 3 -0.03 1.62 7.64
C GLY A 3 0.24 0.15 7.98
N GLN A 4 -0.57 -0.72 7.40
CA GLN A 4 -0.57 -2.15 7.67
C GLN A 4 -0.30 -2.96 6.41
N TRP A 5 0.24 -4.16 6.59
CA TRP A 5 0.35 -5.09 5.48
C TRP A 5 -0.97 -5.80 5.23
N THR A 6 -1.40 -5.82 3.98
CA THR A 6 -2.53 -6.63 3.51
C THR A 6 -2.07 -7.58 2.41
N THR A 7 -2.87 -8.63 2.18
CA THR A 7 -2.67 -9.58 1.08
C THR A 7 -3.76 -9.36 0.05
N LEU A 8 -3.38 -9.26 -1.22
CA LEU A 8 -4.27 -9.07 -2.35
C LEU A 8 -4.19 -10.31 -3.26
N ASP A 9 -5.34 -10.72 -3.79
CA ASP A 9 -5.43 -11.74 -4.81
C ASP A 9 -5.19 -11.12 -6.19
N ALA A 10 -4.34 -11.74 -7.00
CA ALA A 10 -4.13 -11.33 -8.39
C ALA A 10 -5.32 -11.74 -9.25
N ALA A 11 -5.88 -10.79 -10.02
CA ALA A 11 -7.09 -11.02 -10.80
C ALA A 11 -6.91 -12.06 -11.93
N ASP A 12 -5.68 -12.30 -12.36
CA ASP A 12 -5.33 -13.31 -13.36
C ASP A 12 -5.18 -14.73 -12.78
N GLY A 13 -5.38 -14.90 -11.47
CA GLY A 13 -5.24 -16.18 -10.78
C GLY A 13 -3.79 -16.63 -10.59
N SER A 14 -2.80 -15.78 -10.87
CA SER A 14 -1.37 -16.10 -10.72
C SER A 14 -0.94 -16.29 -9.26
N GLY A 15 -1.75 -15.84 -8.30
CA GLY A 15 -1.53 -16.06 -6.89
C GLY A 15 -1.91 -14.86 -6.03
N ARG A 16 -1.14 -14.65 -4.96
CA ARG A 16 -1.36 -13.59 -3.97
C ARG A 16 -0.08 -12.82 -3.73
N PHE A 17 -0.21 -11.52 -3.50
CA PHE A 17 0.91 -10.64 -3.16
C PHE A 17 0.55 -9.71 -2.02
N ARG A 18 1.57 -9.15 -1.37
CA ARG A 18 1.38 -8.23 -0.24
C ARG A 18 1.46 -6.78 -0.69
N ALA A 19 0.66 -5.93 -0.07
CA ALA A 19 0.70 -4.48 -0.22
C ALA A 19 0.74 -3.80 1.15
N TYR A 20 1.35 -2.62 1.22
CA TYR A 20 1.26 -1.74 2.38
C TYR A 20 0.09 -0.79 2.18
N LEU A 21 -0.84 -0.77 3.13
CA LEU A 21 -2.06 0.02 3.11
C LEU A 21 -2.02 1.05 4.24
N ALA A 22 -1.94 2.32 3.86
CA ALA A 22 -2.15 3.45 4.74
C ALA A 22 -3.60 3.95 4.59
N THR A 23 -4.29 4.17 5.70
CA THR A 23 -5.68 4.67 5.73
C THR A 23 -5.67 6.08 6.29
N PRO A 24 -6.37 7.04 5.66
CA PRO A 24 -6.32 8.43 6.10
C PRO A 24 -6.88 8.60 7.50
N ALA A 25 -6.48 9.69 8.17
CA ALA A 25 -6.94 9.97 9.54
C ALA A 25 -8.47 10.09 9.67
N SER A 26 -9.17 10.44 8.58
CA SER A 26 -10.63 10.46 8.49
C SER A 26 -11.27 9.06 8.49
N GLY A 27 -10.50 7.99 8.31
CA GLY A 27 -10.96 6.62 8.22
C GLY A 27 -11.50 6.20 6.83
N SER A 28 -11.74 7.16 5.92
CA SER A 28 -12.17 6.88 4.54
C SER A 28 -11.87 8.07 3.62
N GLY A 29 -11.65 7.79 2.34
CA GLY A 29 -11.27 8.77 1.31
C GLY A 29 -11.06 8.13 -0.07
N PRO A 30 -10.63 8.92 -1.07
CA PRO A 30 -10.26 8.38 -2.38
C PRO A 30 -9.07 7.43 -2.26
N GLY A 31 -9.02 6.41 -3.13
CA GLY A 31 -7.90 5.47 -3.19
C GLY A 31 -6.75 5.99 -4.07
N LEU A 32 -5.52 5.87 -3.57
CA LEU A 32 -4.28 6.11 -4.33
C LEU A 32 -3.46 4.83 -4.39
N VAL A 33 -3.02 4.45 -5.59
CA VAL A 33 -2.09 3.32 -5.80
C VAL A 33 -0.70 3.86 -6.08
N ILE A 34 0.27 3.46 -5.27
CA ILE A 34 1.68 3.85 -5.43
C ILE A 34 2.44 2.64 -5.98
N ALA A 35 3.05 2.80 -7.16
CA ALA A 35 3.91 1.79 -7.74
C ALA A 35 5.31 1.89 -7.13
N GLN A 36 5.81 0.78 -6.57
CA GLN A 36 7.14 0.71 -5.98
C GLN A 36 8.25 0.89 -7.03
N GLU A 37 9.40 1.35 -6.56
CA GLU A 37 10.65 1.28 -7.32
C GLU A 37 11.24 -0.14 -7.32
N ILE A 38 12.40 -0.31 -7.94
CA ILE A 38 13.11 -1.61 -8.05
C ILE A 38 13.54 -2.21 -6.69
N PHE A 39 13.51 -1.41 -5.62
CA PHE A 39 13.90 -1.82 -4.27
C PHE A 39 12.73 -2.38 -3.44
N GLY A 40 11.55 -2.52 -4.02
CA GLY A 40 10.38 -3.00 -3.30
C GLY A 40 9.71 -1.93 -2.44
N VAL A 41 8.73 -2.36 -1.64
CA VAL A 41 8.06 -1.52 -0.64
C VAL A 41 8.97 -1.34 0.60
N ASN A 42 10.00 -0.53 0.42
CA ASN A 42 10.99 -0.17 1.44
C ASN A 42 10.47 0.90 2.42
N ALA A 43 11.33 1.41 3.31
CA ALA A 43 10.95 2.44 4.28
C ALA A 43 10.43 3.72 3.59
N THR A 44 11.17 4.23 2.60
CA THR A 44 10.78 5.43 1.84
C THR A 44 9.41 5.26 1.17
N MET A 45 9.11 4.09 0.58
CA MET A 45 7.79 3.84 -0.01
C MET A 45 6.67 3.82 1.02
N ARG A 46 6.93 3.30 2.23
CA ARG A 46 5.94 3.34 3.32
C ARG A 46 5.70 4.76 3.81
N ASP A 47 6.76 5.56 3.95
CA ASP A 47 6.65 6.97 4.34
C ASP A 47 5.85 7.78 3.31
N VAL A 48 6.04 7.51 2.01
CA VAL A 48 5.24 8.14 0.94
C VAL A 48 3.77 7.74 1.03
N ALA A 49 3.47 6.46 1.27
CA ALA A 49 2.09 5.99 1.45
C ALA A 49 1.43 6.64 2.68
N ASP A 50 2.15 6.70 3.80
CA ASP A 50 1.68 7.33 5.03
C ASP A 50 1.53 8.85 4.89
N TYR A 51 2.29 9.51 4.00
CA TYR A 51 2.15 10.95 3.72
C TYR A 51 0.85 11.30 2.97
N TYR A 52 0.38 10.43 2.08
CA TYR A 52 -0.83 10.65 1.30
C TYR A 52 -2.13 10.22 2.00
N ALA A 53 -2.01 9.54 3.15
CA ALA A 53 -3.13 9.07 3.96
C ALA A 53 -3.38 10.01 5.14
#